data_AF-A0AAW6WGA3-F1
#
_entry.id   AF-A0AAW6WGA3-F1
#
_cell.length_a   1.000
_cell.length_b   1.000
_cell.length_c   1.000
_cell.angle_alpha   90.00
_cell.angle_beta   90.00
_cell.angle_gamma   90.00
#
_symmetry.space_group_name_H-M   'P 1'
#
loop_
_entity.id
_entity.type
_entity.pdbx_description
1 polymer ?
#
loop_
_entity_poly.entity_id
_entity_poly.type
_entity_poly.pdbx_seq_one_letter_code
_entity_poly.pdbx_strand_id
1 'polypeptide(L)'
;MKIKEIYEAMRTDGLTSSQMEFSSIWLGRSPRYYSHLIAVGREPGLATLYGIKWRLEQLQAQSSPVPNPALLEFQRKLANEIDRRAIIDIRRHRS
;
A
#
# COMPACT_ATOMS: atom_id res chain seq x y z
N MET A 1 6.75 -2.94 -6.55
CA MET A 1 5.47 -2.22 -6.80
C MET A 1 5.63 -0.76 -6.40
N LYS A 2 5.36 0.16 -7.33
CA LYS A 2 5.52 1.61 -7.12
C LYS A 2 4.35 2.18 -6.32
N ILE A 3 4.60 3.28 -5.60
CA ILE A 3 3.54 3.94 -4.80
C ILE A 3 2.37 4.42 -5.66
N LYS A 4 2.65 4.83 -6.91
CA LYS A 4 1.63 5.25 -7.88
C LYS A 4 0.67 4.11 -8.22
N GLU A 5 1.20 2.90 -8.45
CA GLU A 5 0.41 1.71 -8.78
C GLU A 5 -0.51 1.33 -7.61
N ILE A 6 -0.02 1.48 -6.37
CA ILE A 6 -0.82 1.26 -5.16
C ILE A 6 -1.96 2.28 -5.08
N TYR A 7 -1.68 3.56 -5.28
CA TYR A 7 -2.71 4.60 -5.29
C TYR A 7 -3.77 4.35 -6.37
N GLU A 8 -3.35 4.02 -7.59
CA GLU A 8 -4.26 3.79 -8.72
C GLU A 8 -5.17 2.59 -8.45
N ALA A 9 -4.62 1.47 -7.97
CA ALA A 9 -5.41 0.31 -7.59
C ALA A 9 -6.45 0.65 -6.51
N MET A 10 -6.01 1.32 -5.43
CA MET A 10 -6.91 1.73 -4.35
C MET A 10 -7.98 2.71 -4.81
N ARG A 11 -7.68 3.59 -5.77
CA ARG A 11 -8.67 4.51 -6.34
C ARG A 11 -9.69 3.78 -7.20
N THR A 12 -9.23 2.85 -8.03
CA THR A 12 -10.11 2.00 -8.86
C THR A 12 -11.06 1.17 -8.01
N ASP A 13 -10.58 0.65 -6.87
CA ASP A 13 -11.36 -0.15 -5.94
C ASP A 13 -12.27 0.70 -5.02
N GLY A 14 -12.28 2.03 -5.20
CA GLY A 14 -13.09 2.95 -4.39
C GLY A 14 -12.60 3.13 -2.95
N LEU A 15 -11.38 2.67 -2.63
CA LEU A 15 -10.78 2.75 -1.29
C LEU A 15 -10.18 4.13 -0.99
N THR A 16 -9.95 4.94 -2.02
CA THR A 16 -9.52 6.33 -1.85
C THR A 16 -10.04 7.21 -2.99
N SER A 17 -10.45 8.42 -2.67
CA SER A 17 -11.00 9.39 -3.63
C SER A 17 -9.94 10.33 -4.20
N SER A 18 -8.84 10.57 -3.47
CA SER A 18 -7.83 11.57 -3.84
C SER A 18 -6.42 11.20 -3.37
N GLN A 19 -5.41 11.81 -4.00
CA GLN A 19 -4.01 11.64 -3.57
C GLN A 19 -3.78 12.17 -2.14
N MET A 20 -4.52 13.21 -1.74
CA MET A 20 -4.44 13.76 -0.39
C MET A 20 -4.95 12.77 0.64
N GLU A 21 -6.10 12.16 0.37
CA GLU A 21 -6.68 11.12 1.22
C GLU A 21 -5.76 9.90 1.30
N PHE A 22 -5.25 9.44 0.16
CA PHE A 22 -4.25 8.38 0.11
C PHE A 22 -3.04 8.66 1.00
N SER A 23 -2.47 9.86 0.89
CA SER A 23 -1.29 10.23 1.67
C SER A 23 -1.58 10.29 3.17
N SER A 24 -2.64 11.00 3.54
CA SER A 24 -2.95 11.26 4.95
C SER A 24 -3.48 10.04 5.68
N ILE A 25 -4.42 9.31 5.07
CA ILE A 25 -5.12 8.19 5.72
C ILE A 25 -4.32 6.90 5.58
N TRP A 26 -3.88 6.60 4.35
CA TRP A 26 -3.30 5.29 4.03
C TRP A 26 -1.80 5.23 4.28
N LEU A 27 -1.06 6.30 3.96
CA LEU A 27 0.37 6.38 4.27
C LEU A 27 0.64 6.93 5.69
N GLY A 28 -0.29 7.68 6.27
CA GLY A 28 -0.04 8.41 7.51
C GLY A 28 1.03 9.48 7.35
N ARG A 29 1.16 10.06 6.16
CA ARG A 29 2.20 11.04 5.79
C ARG A 29 1.58 12.24 5.09
N SER A 30 2.32 13.34 5.04
CA SER A 30 1.87 14.52 4.30
C SER A 30 1.78 14.23 2.80
N PRO A 31 0.90 14.92 2.03
CA PRO A 31 0.83 14.79 0.57
C PRO A 31 2.17 15.01 -0.13
N ARG A 32 3.05 15.84 0.44
CA ARG A 32 4.42 16.07 -0.07
C ARG A 32 5.25 14.78 -0.13
N TYR A 33 5.07 13.86 0.82
CA TYR A 33 5.77 12.57 0.83
C TYR A 33 5.40 11.72 -0.38
N TYR A 34 4.11 11.66 -0.71
CA TYR A 34 3.62 10.95 -1.90
C TYR A 34 4.11 11.60 -3.20
N SER A 35 4.00 12.92 -3.32
CA SER A 35 4.53 13.66 -4.47
C SER A 35 6.02 13.42 -4.66
N HIS A 36 6.79 13.39 -3.56
CA HIS A 36 8.21 13.08 -3.59
C HIS A 36 8.46 11.67 -4.15
N LEU A 37 7.81 10.64 -3.59
CA LEU A 37 8.00 9.24 -4.02
C LEU A 37 7.68 9.04 -5.51
N ILE A 38 6.64 9.70 -6.03
CA ILE A 38 6.32 9.68 -7.46
C ILE A 38 7.40 10.37 -8.28
N ALA A 39 7.79 11.58 -7.89
CA ALA A 39 8.76 12.39 -8.64
C ALA A 39 10.12 11.67 -8.79
N VAL A 40 10.58 10.97 -7.74
CA VAL A 40 11.84 10.23 -7.76
C VAL A 40 11.69 8.78 -8.24
N GLY A 41 10.49 8.36 -8.60
CA GLY A 41 10.20 6.99 -9.03
C GLY A 41 10.54 5.92 -7.99
N ARG A 42 10.58 6.27 -6.70
CA ARG A 42 10.98 5.35 -5.62
C ARG A 42 9.84 4.42 -5.25
N GLU A 43 10.22 3.20 -4.89
CA GLU A 43 9.31 2.27 -4.25
C GLU A 43 9.10 2.64 -2.77
N PRO A 44 7.89 2.45 -2.24
CA PRO A 44 7.63 2.61 -0.80
C PRO A 44 8.52 1.66 0.02
N GLY A 45 8.85 2.00 1.26
CA GLY A 45 9.58 1.08 2.14
C GLY A 45 8.70 -0.08 2.62
N LEU A 46 9.30 -1.15 3.15
CA LEU A 46 8.56 -2.27 3.75
C LEU A 46 7.60 -1.82 4.84
N ALA A 47 8.04 -0.92 5.73
CA ALA A 47 7.18 -0.37 6.79
C ALA A 47 5.92 0.33 6.23
N THR A 48 6.05 1.02 5.09
CA THR A 48 4.92 1.65 4.40
C THR A 48 3.96 0.59 3.84
N LEU A 49 4.48 -0.45 3.21
CA LEU A 49 3.67 -1.54 2.67
C LEU A 49 2.90 -2.28 3.78
N TYR A 50 3.57 -2.62 4.89
CA TYR A 50 2.92 -3.19 6.08
C TYR A 50 1.84 -2.26 6.66
N GLY A 51 2.12 -0.95 6.72
CA GLY A 51 1.16 0.03 7.20
C GLY A 51 -0.11 0.12 6.33
N ILE A 52 0.03 -0.02 5.01
CA ILE A 52 -1.13 -0.08 4.10
C ILE A 52 -1.89 -1.39 4.31
N LYS A 53 -1.19 -2.53 4.33
CA LYS A 53 -1.79 -3.86 4.53
C LYS A 53 -2.64 -3.89 5.81
N TRP A 54 -2.07 -3.45 6.93
CA TRP A 54 -2.75 -3.43 8.22
C TRP A 54 -4.03 -2.59 8.19
N ARG A 55 -4.02 -1.41 7.55
CA ARG A 55 -5.22 -0.57 7.42
C ARG A 55 -6.31 -1.23 6.57
N LEU A 56 -5.93 -1.94 5.50
CA LEU A 56 -6.87 -2.69 4.67
C LEU A 56 -7.53 -3.83 5.46
N GLU A 57 -6.75 -4.54 6.28
CA GLU A 57 -7.28 -5.59 7.17
C GLU A 57 -8.26 -5.01 8.20
N GLN A 58 -7.94 -3.85 8.78
CA GLN A 58 -8.85 -3.14 9.69
C GLN A 58 -10.15 -2.70 9.00
N LEU A 59 -10.05 -2.13 7.79
CA LEU A 59 -11.23 -1.74 7.01
C LEU A 59 -12.10 -2.96 6.71
N GLN A 60 -11.51 -4.08 6.30
CA GLN A 60 -12.23 -5.32 6.04
C GLN A 60 -12.92 -5.87 7.29
N ALA A 61 -12.24 -5.87 8.44
CA ALA A 61 -12.81 -6.32 9.71
C ALA A 61 -14.00 -5.46 10.17
N GLN A 62 -14.03 -4.18 9.79
CA GLN A 62 -15.13 -3.25 10.07
C GLN A 62 -16.25 -3.31 9.02
N SER A 63 -15.98 -3.89 7.85
CA SER A 63 -16.92 -3.97 6.73
C SER A 63 -17.84 -5.20 6.86
N SER A 64 -18.99 -5.15 6.17
CA SER A 64 -20.00 -6.22 6.08
C SER A 64 -19.38 -7.63 5.91
N PRO A 65 -20.00 -8.70 6.43
CA PRO A 65 -19.45 -10.07 6.42
C PRO A 65 -19.18 -10.66 5.03
N VAL A 66 -19.60 -10.01 3.95
CA VAL A 66 -19.28 -10.41 2.58
C VAL A 66 -18.00 -9.68 2.14
N PRO A 67 -16.87 -10.41 1.96
CA PRO A 67 -15.62 -9.77 1.58
C PRO A 67 -15.67 -9.26 0.14
N ASN A 68 -15.22 -8.02 -0.07
CA ASN A 68 -15.07 -7.46 -1.41
C ASN A 68 -13.95 -8.23 -2.16
N PRO A 69 -14.24 -8.91 -3.28
CA PRO A 69 -13.26 -9.73 -3.99
C PRO A 69 -12.09 -8.91 -4.57
N ALA A 70 -12.34 -7.66 -4.99
CA ALA A 70 -11.28 -6.78 -5.47
C ALA A 70 -10.29 -6.41 -4.35
N LEU A 71 -10.83 -6.11 -3.15
CA LEU A 71 -10.03 -5.85 -1.96
C LEU A 71 -9.16 -7.06 -1.57
N LEU A 72 -9.72 -8.27 -1.61
CA LEU A 72 -8.98 -9.50 -1.33
C LEU A 72 -7.85 -9.73 -2.34
N GLU A 73 -8.11 -9.49 -3.63
CA GLU A 73 -7.07 -9.62 -4.66
C GLU A 73 -5.94 -8.60 -4.44
N PHE A 74 -6.30 -7.35 -4.12
CA PHE A 74 -5.33 -6.30 -3.84
C PHE A 74 -4.49 -6.61 -2.60
N GLN A 75 -5.12 -7.06 -1.50
CA GLN A 75 -4.41 -7.51 -0.30
C GLN A 75 -3.43 -8.65 -0.61
N ARG A 76 -3.83 -9.62 -1.45
CA ARG A 76 -2.94 -10.72 -1.88
C ARG A 76 -1.75 -10.22 -2.69
N LYS A 77 -1.97 -9.30 -3.64
CA LYS A 77 -0.88 -8.67 -4.41
C LYS A 77 0.09 -7.93 -3.48
N LEU A 78 -0.43 -7.17 -2.52
CA LEU A 78 0.37 -6.44 -1.55
C LEU A 78 1.17 -7.38 -0.63
N ALA A 79 0.58 -8.49 -0.18
CA ALA A 79 1.27 -9.51 0.62
C ALA A 79 2.43 -10.15 -0.15
N ASN A 80 2.21 -10.56 -1.40
CA ASN A 80 3.26 -11.15 -2.24
C ASN A 80 4.44 -10.18 -2.47
N GLU A 81 4.16 -8.89 -2.63
CA GLU A 81 5.19 -7.86 -2.78
C GLU A 81 5.99 -7.67 -1.48
N ILE A 82 5.32 -7.66 -0.33
CA ILE A 82 5.96 -7.58 0.98
C ILE A 82 6.90 -8.78 1.17
N ASP A 83 6.42 -10.00 0.90
CA ASP A 83 7.21 -11.22 1.07
C ASP A 83 8.43 -11.23 0.16
N ARG A 84 8.24 -10.87 -1.13
CA ARG A 84 9.33 -10.72 -2.09
C ARG A 84 10.40 -9.74 -1.60
N ARG A 85 9.99 -8.58 -1.07
CA ARG A 85 10.90 -7.52 -0.65
C ARG A 85 11.56 -7.78 0.69
N ALA A 86 10.87 -8.42 1.63
CA ALA A 86 11.45 -8.85 2.88
C ALA A 86 12.66 -9.78 2.64
N ILE A 87 12.56 -10.71 1.68
CA ILE A 87 13.67 -11.60 1.32
C ILE A 87 14.84 -10.82 0.69
N ILE A 88 14.55 -9.89 -0.22
CA ILE A 88 15.58 -9.12 -0.93
C ILE A 88 16.30 -8.14 0.00
N ASP A 89 15.55 -7.41 0.84
CA ASP A 89 16.12 -6.42 1.75
C ASP A 89 16.94 -7.09 2.86
N ILE A 90 16.52 -8.25 3.39
CA ILE A 90 17.34 -9.03 4.33
C ILE A 90 18.67 -9.48 3.71
N ARG A 91 18.67 -9.91 2.44
CA ARG A 91 19.90 -10.32 1.75
C ARG A 91 20.87 -9.17 1.55
N ARG A 92 20.38 -7.97 1.22
CA ARG A 92 21.20 -6.76 1.06
C ARG A 92 21.88 -6.30 2.34
N HIS A 93 21.27 -6.53 3.50
CA HIS A 93 21.86 -6.14 4.79
C HIS A 93 22.92 -7.11 5.32
N ARG A 94 23.04 -8.30 4.72
CA ARG A 94 24.02 -9.33 5.10
C ARG A 94 25.20 -9.45 4.13
N SER A 95 25.24 -8.63 3.07
CA SER A 95 26.29 -8.65 2.04
C SER A 95 27.34 -7.57 2.31
#